data_AF-A0A3M1K9Z2-F1
#
_entry.id   AF-A0A3M1K9Z2-F1
#
_cell.length_a   1.000
_cell.length_b   1.000
_cell.length_c   1.000
_cell.angle_alpha   90.00
_cell.angle_beta   90.00
_cell.angle_gamma   90.00
#
_symmetry.space_group_name_H-M   'P 1'
#
loop_
_entity.id
_entity.type
_entity.pdbx_description
1 polymer ?
#
loop_
_entity_poly.entity_id
_entity_poly.type
_entity_poly.pdbx_seq_one_letter_code
_entity_poly.pdbx_strand_id
1 'polypeptide(L)'
;MPEEILNWMLGRLSSTGRIISALWPMLLLAGYFVIGLLVYVIRWKVVGPYRDEEIESRGSTVLAGMWFRQWFAWMIRPILRFVSWTGIPANAITTLSLLLAIGAGVSVAAGRFSLGGWLYIFAGICDFLDGRIARTTGTATPTGSALDSILDRYSDSAILVGLAWYYRDSWVLFATLLALVGSLLVPYVRAKGESLGIPVTIGVMQRVERIAYLGITVALSPILEALLVPNDPHPPHRLAMAGIVMLAFSTQLTALQRFFYLLGELGGKPFRMRASLGRNGIGRNAVASVIATGIDFASVVLMVQHAGLVPWLATALGCLLGGAVNFVINRIWTFGSDAQIGPQIWRYAFVSLTSMALNAGGVAVLLLLPALDYRLSWWLVRIAVFFAWNYPLHRDYVFIPAEPESPVSV
;
A
#
# COMPACT_ATOMS: atom_id res chain seq x y z
N MET A 1 -36.64 -4.47 -24.73
CA MET A 1 -36.55 -3.52 -23.60
C MET A 1 -36.60 -4.17 -22.20
N PRO A 2 -37.71 -4.74 -21.68
CA PRO A 2 -37.71 -5.29 -20.31
C PRO A 2 -36.76 -6.48 -20.13
N GLU A 3 -36.75 -7.43 -21.09
CA GLU A 3 -35.87 -8.60 -21.02
C GLU A 3 -34.38 -8.25 -21.22
N GLU A 4 -34.05 -7.27 -22.04
CA GLU A 4 -32.65 -6.84 -22.23
C GLU A 4 -32.11 -6.16 -20.98
N ILE A 5 -32.93 -5.30 -20.35
CA ILE A 5 -32.59 -4.68 -19.06
C ILE A 5 -32.48 -5.77 -18.00
N LEU A 6 -33.40 -6.73 -17.97
CA LEU A 6 -33.34 -7.85 -17.03
C LEU A 6 -32.10 -8.72 -17.27
N ASN A 7 -31.74 -9.03 -18.51
CA ASN A 7 -30.54 -9.79 -18.84
C ASN A 7 -29.25 -9.03 -18.48
N TRP A 8 -29.23 -7.71 -18.68
CA TRP A 8 -28.15 -6.84 -18.21
C TRP A 8 -28.08 -6.82 -16.68
N MET A 9 -29.23 -6.66 -16.01
CA MET A 9 -29.41 -6.72 -14.56
C MET A 9 -29.26 -8.12 -13.97
N LEU A 10 -29.14 -9.18 -14.78
CA LEU A 10 -28.86 -10.55 -14.37
C LEU A 10 -27.45 -10.99 -14.79
N GLY A 11 -26.70 -10.15 -15.51
CA GLY A 11 -25.36 -10.46 -16.01
C GLY A 11 -25.34 -11.50 -17.15
N ARG A 12 -26.49 -11.81 -17.74
CA ARG A 12 -26.65 -12.75 -18.87
C ARG A 12 -26.41 -12.02 -20.19
N LEU A 13 -25.21 -11.46 -20.35
CA LEU A 13 -24.83 -10.69 -21.54
C LEU A 13 -24.05 -11.56 -22.52
N SER A 14 -24.36 -11.43 -23.81
CA SER A 14 -23.51 -11.93 -24.88
C SER A 14 -22.12 -11.29 -24.81
N SER A 15 -21.11 -11.88 -25.46
CA SER A 15 -19.76 -11.30 -25.53
C SER A 15 -19.79 -9.86 -26.08
N THR A 16 -20.62 -9.60 -27.09
CA THR A 16 -20.88 -8.26 -27.61
C THR A 16 -21.51 -7.34 -26.55
N GLY A 17 -22.47 -7.81 -25.77
CA GLY A 17 -23.10 -7.05 -24.69
C GLY A 17 -22.12 -6.69 -23.55
N ARG A 18 -21.19 -7.59 -23.21
CA ARG A 18 -20.11 -7.32 -22.24
C ARG A 18 -19.17 -6.23 -22.74
N ILE A 19 -18.80 -6.26 -24.03
CA ILE A 19 -17.95 -5.25 -24.65
C ILE A 19 -18.66 -3.89 -24.68
N ILE A 20 -19.90 -3.84 -25.16
CA ILE A 20 -20.66 -2.58 -25.28
C ILE A 20 -20.90 -1.95 -23.91
N SER A 21 -21.30 -2.74 -22.90
CA SER A 21 -21.55 -2.21 -21.54
C SER A 21 -20.29 -1.65 -20.89
N ALA A 22 -19.10 -2.18 -21.20
CA ALA A 22 -17.83 -1.64 -20.75
C ALA A 22 -17.40 -0.39 -21.54
N LEU A 23 -17.57 -0.40 -22.87
CA LEU A 23 -17.10 0.65 -23.77
C LEU A 23 -17.98 1.91 -23.75
N TRP A 24 -19.31 1.79 -23.67
CA TRP A 24 -20.18 2.96 -23.85
C TRP A 24 -19.94 4.07 -22.81
N PRO A 25 -19.85 3.78 -21.50
CA PRO A 25 -19.53 4.82 -20.52
C PRO A 25 -18.11 5.39 -20.71
N MET A 26 -17.15 4.55 -21.14
CA MET A 26 -15.80 5.00 -21.48
C MET A 26 -15.82 5.99 -22.64
N LEU A 27 -16.53 5.69 -23.73
CA LEU A 27 -16.62 6.55 -24.91
C LEU A 27 -17.32 7.87 -24.59
N LEU A 28 -18.37 7.84 -23.77
CA LEU A 28 -19.06 9.06 -23.31
C LEU A 28 -18.13 9.93 -22.47
N LEU A 29 -17.44 9.35 -21.49
CA LEU A 29 -16.48 10.08 -20.64
C LEU A 29 -15.30 10.59 -21.47
N ALA A 30 -14.71 9.75 -22.32
CA ALA A 30 -13.62 10.14 -23.19
C ALA A 30 -14.04 11.27 -24.13
N GLY A 31 -15.22 11.19 -24.74
CA GLY A 31 -15.78 12.26 -25.57
C GLY A 31 -15.92 13.56 -24.78
N TYR A 32 -16.53 13.51 -23.60
CA TYR A 32 -16.70 14.69 -22.73
C TYR A 32 -15.35 15.34 -22.38
N PHE A 33 -14.39 14.54 -21.91
CA PHE A 33 -13.07 15.04 -21.53
C PHE A 33 -12.25 15.51 -22.74
N VAL A 34 -12.22 14.78 -23.85
CA VAL A 34 -11.46 15.19 -25.05
C VAL A 34 -12.02 16.48 -25.64
N ILE A 35 -13.34 16.59 -25.78
CA ILE A 35 -13.98 17.83 -26.24
C ILE A 35 -13.65 18.97 -25.27
N GLY A 36 -13.78 18.74 -23.97
CA GLY A 36 -13.46 19.76 -22.97
C GLY A 36 -11.97 20.12 -22.92
N LEU A 37 -11.06 19.20 -23.23
CA LEU A 37 -9.63 19.46 -23.38
C LEU A 37 -9.36 20.40 -24.54
N LEU A 38 -9.96 20.13 -25.70
CA LEU A 38 -9.85 21.01 -26.88
C LEU A 38 -10.36 22.42 -26.55
N VAL A 39 -11.53 22.53 -25.92
CA VAL A 39 -12.10 23.82 -25.51
C VAL A 39 -11.22 24.50 -24.46
N TYR A 40 -10.66 23.76 -23.50
CA TYR A 40 -9.79 24.31 -22.47
C TYR A 40 -8.47 24.83 -23.04
N VAL A 41 -7.88 24.13 -24.01
CA VAL A 41 -6.66 24.59 -24.71
C VAL A 41 -6.94 25.91 -25.45
N ILE A 42 -8.09 26.02 -26.12
CA ILE A 42 -8.52 27.27 -26.78
C ILE A 42 -8.70 28.37 -25.73
N ARG A 43 -9.45 28.11 -24.65
CA ARG A 43 -9.64 29.05 -23.55
C ARG A 43 -8.29 29.48 -22.97
N TRP A 44 -7.36 28.57 -22.76
CA TRP A 44 -6.07 28.86 -22.17
C TRP A 44 -5.28 29.85 -23.02
N LYS A 45 -5.30 29.70 -24.35
CA LYS A 45 -4.67 30.65 -25.28
C LYS A 45 -5.35 32.02 -25.31
N VAL A 46 -6.67 32.09 -25.14
CA VAL A 46 -7.44 33.35 -25.26
C VAL A 46 -7.55 34.11 -23.94
N VAL A 47 -7.83 33.41 -22.85
CA VAL A 47 -8.18 33.98 -21.53
C VAL A 47 -7.08 33.75 -20.49
N GLY A 48 -6.16 32.81 -20.72
CA GLY A 48 -5.15 32.41 -19.75
C GLY A 48 -5.57 31.23 -18.86
N PRO A 49 -4.68 30.76 -17.97
CA PRO A 49 -4.88 29.52 -17.22
C PRO A 49 -6.05 29.62 -16.23
N TYR A 50 -6.73 28.51 -15.98
CA TYR A 50 -7.72 28.43 -14.90
C TYR A 50 -6.99 28.15 -13.58
N ARG A 51 -7.10 29.05 -12.61
CA ARG A 51 -6.48 28.87 -11.29
C ARG A 51 -7.51 28.46 -10.26
N ASP A 52 -7.13 27.50 -9.44
CA ASP A 52 -7.96 26.91 -8.38
C ASP A 52 -7.07 26.77 -7.15
N GLU A 53 -7.30 27.64 -6.15
CA GLU A 53 -6.45 27.78 -4.95
C GLU A 53 -6.32 26.46 -4.17
N GLU A 54 -7.36 25.61 -4.17
CA GLU A 54 -7.34 24.31 -3.53
C GLU A 54 -6.35 23.35 -4.21
N ILE A 55 -6.28 23.39 -5.53
CA ILE A 55 -5.41 22.48 -6.29
C ILE A 55 -3.96 22.94 -6.18
N GLU A 56 -3.74 24.25 -6.21
CA GLU A 56 -2.43 24.87 -6.06
C GLU A 56 -1.83 24.63 -4.67
N SER A 57 -2.64 24.67 -3.60
CA SER A 57 -2.19 24.37 -2.23
C SER A 57 -1.81 22.91 -1.97
N ARG A 58 -2.26 21.96 -2.81
CA ARG A 58 -1.96 20.52 -2.65
C ARG A 58 -0.65 20.06 -3.31
N GLY A 59 0.13 20.96 -3.92
CA GLY A 59 1.42 20.65 -4.54
C GLY A 59 1.31 19.81 -5.83
N SER A 60 2.47 19.41 -6.39
CA SER A 60 2.56 18.56 -7.60
C SER A 60 2.48 17.07 -7.28
N THR A 61 1.75 16.29 -8.08
CA THR A 61 1.79 14.82 -8.02
C THR A 61 2.69 14.26 -9.12
N VAL A 62 3.15 13.02 -8.97
CA VAL A 62 4.08 12.38 -9.93
C VAL A 62 3.38 12.07 -11.26
N LEU A 63 2.08 11.77 -11.24
CA LEU A 63 1.32 11.32 -12.40
C LEU A 63 0.51 12.42 -13.10
N ALA A 64 0.04 13.43 -12.37
CA ALA A 64 -0.81 14.49 -12.92
C ALA A 64 -0.19 15.87 -12.65
N GLY A 65 0.38 16.47 -13.70
CA GLY A 65 0.90 17.83 -13.66
C GLY A 65 -0.18 18.86 -13.28
N MET A 66 0.25 19.99 -12.73
CA MET A 66 -0.64 21.09 -12.28
C MET A 66 -1.65 21.51 -13.35
N TRP A 67 -1.20 21.56 -14.60
CA TRP A 67 -2.03 21.88 -15.77
C TRP A 67 -3.21 20.92 -15.95
N PHE A 68 -2.97 19.61 -15.83
CA PHE A 68 -4.01 18.59 -15.98
C PHE A 68 -5.06 18.69 -14.88
N ARG A 69 -4.64 18.98 -13.64
CA ARG A 69 -5.56 19.13 -12.51
C ARG A 69 -6.42 20.39 -12.64
N GLN A 70 -5.84 21.51 -13.12
CA GLN A 70 -6.59 22.72 -13.41
C GLN A 70 -7.61 22.51 -14.55
N TRP A 71 -7.22 21.79 -15.60
CA TRP A 71 -8.13 21.38 -16.67
C TRP A 71 -9.29 20.53 -16.14
N PHE A 72 -9.00 19.51 -15.34
CA PHE A 72 -10.02 18.64 -14.75
C PHE A 72 -10.99 19.42 -13.86
N ALA A 73 -10.49 20.31 -13.01
CA ALA A 73 -11.33 21.14 -12.14
C ALA A 73 -12.23 22.09 -12.93
N TRP A 74 -11.70 22.68 -14.00
CA TRP A 74 -12.48 23.50 -14.91
C TRP A 74 -13.57 22.68 -15.61
N MET A 75 -13.26 21.46 -16.03
CA MET A 75 -14.21 20.51 -16.63
C MET A 75 -15.36 20.17 -15.67
N ILE A 76 -15.07 19.89 -14.40
CA ILE A 76 -16.09 19.53 -13.40
C ILE A 76 -16.93 20.73 -12.96
N ARG A 77 -16.46 21.96 -13.14
CA ARG A 77 -17.11 23.19 -12.65
C ARG A 77 -18.58 23.37 -13.08
N PRO A 78 -19.01 23.07 -14.33
CA PRO A 78 -20.42 23.16 -14.71
C PRO A 78 -21.30 22.20 -13.91
N ILE A 79 -20.82 20.97 -13.67
CA ILE A 79 -21.50 19.98 -12.85
C ILE A 79 -21.59 20.49 -11.41
N LEU A 80 -20.48 20.99 -10.86
CA LEU A 80 -20.45 21.59 -9.52
C LEU A 80 -21.47 22.72 -9.37
N ARG A 81 -21.52 23.64 -10.35
CA ARG A 81 -22.48 24.76 -10.38
C ARG A 81 -23.92 24.27 -10.44
N PHE A 82 -24.20 23.30 -11.30
CA PHE A 82 -25.53 22.73 -11.43
C PHE A 82 -25.99 22.08 -10.12
N VAL A 83 -25.16 21.26 -9.49
CA VAL A 83 -25.50 20.62 -8.21
C VAL A 83 -25.61 21.64 -7.07
N SER A 84 -24.76 22.68 -7.05
CA SER A 84 -24.91 23.77 -6.07
C SER A 84 -26.23 24.54 -6.26
N TRP A 85 -26.69 24.69 -7.50
CA TRP A 85 -27.93 25.37 -7.83
C TRP A 85 -29.18 24.59 -7.41
N THR A 86 -29.13 23.25 -7.43
CA THR A 86 -30.27 22.42 -6.98
C THR A 86 -30.47 22.44 -5.45
N GLY A 87 -29.49 22.95 -4.69
CA GLY A 87 -29.57 23.02 -3.22
C GLY A 87 -29.44 21.66 -2.52
N ILE A 88 -28.97 20.62 -3.22
CA ILE A 88 -28.74 19.30 -2.62
C ILE A 88 -27.63 19.42 -1.57
N PRO A 89 -27.85 18.93 -0.32
CA PRO A 89 -26.84 19.04 0.73
C PRO A 89 -25.64 18.12 0.46
N ALA A 90 -24.43 18.55 0.84
CA ALA A 90 -23.20 17.79 0.66
C ALA A 90 -23.29 16.36 1.25
N ASN A 91 -23.87 16.21 2.44
CA ASN A 91 -24.05 14.91 3.10
C ASN A 91 -24.88 13.92 2.26
N ALA A 92 -25.85 14.39 1.47
CA ALA A 92 -26.62 13.52 0.58
C ALA A 92 -25.74 12.98 -0.57
N ILE A 93 -24.80 13.79 -1.06
CA ILE A 93 -23.84 13.40 -2.09
C ILE A 93 -22.80 12.43 -1.53
N THR A 94 -22.32 12.66 -0.30
CA THR A 94 -21.47 11.71 0.42
C THR A 94 -22.17 10.36 0.61
N THR A 95 -23.46 10.38 0.98
CA THR A 95 -24.26 9.16 1.14
C THR A 95 -24.46 8.45 -0.20
N LEU A 96 -24.72 9.19 -1.29
CA LEU A 96 -24.81 8.63 -2.63
C LEU A 96 -23.48 8.00 -3.06
N SER A 97 -22.35 8.66 -2.81
CA SER A 97 -21.01 8.12 -3.07
C SER A 97 -20.82 6.76 -2.37
N LEU A 98 -21.17 6.68 -1.09
CA LEU A 98 -21.11 5.44 -0.32
C LEU A 98 -21.99 4.33 -0.92
N LEU A 99 -23.24 4.64 -1.27
CA LEU A 99 -24.16 3.68 -1.87
C LEU A 99 -23.66 3.16 -3.22
N LEU A 100 -23.08 4.04 -4.06
CA LEU A 100 -22.46 3.67 -5.32
C LEU A 100 -21.24 2.76 -5.10
N ALA A 101 -20.41 3.05 -4.10
CA ALA A 101 -19.26 2.21 -3.75
C ALA A 101 -19.66 0.83 -3.22
N ILE A 102 -20.70 0.75 -2.38
CA ILE A 102 -21.28 -0.52 -1.94
C ILE A 102 -21.85 -1.29 -3.14
N GLY A 103 -22.61 -0.60 -4.01
CA GLY A 103 -23.13 -1.17 -5.24
C GLY A 103 -22.01 -1.68 -6.17
N ALA A 104 -20.88 -1.00 -6.21
CA ALA A 104 -19.69 -1.44 -6.94
C ALA A 104 -19.15 -2.76 -6.38
N GLY A 105 -18.96 -2.85 -5.07
CA GLY A 105 -18.52 -4.07 -4.39
C GLY A 105 -19.45 -5.25 -4.64
N VAL A 106 -20.76 -5.06 -4.45
CA VAL A 106 -21.78 -6.09 -4.72
C VAL A 106 -21.77 -6.52 -6.19
N SER A 107 -21.65 -5.57 -7.11
CA SER A 107 -21.60 -5.85 -8.55
C SER A 107 -20.40 -6.72 -8.91
N VAL A 108 -19.20 -6.38 -8.41
CA VAL A 108 -17.99 -7.17 -8.67
C VAL A 108 -18.05 -8.54 -8.02
N ALA A 109 -18.56 -8.64 -6.78
CA ALA A 109 -18.78 -9.92 -6.10
C ALA A 109 -19.68 -10.86 -6.92
N ALA A 110 -20.67 -10.30 -7.61
CA ALA A 110 -21.58 -11.02 -8.52
C ALA A 110 -20.98 -11.24 -9.93
N GLY A 111 -19.70 -10.92 -10.17
CA GLY A 111 -19.02 -11.07 -11.45
C GLY A 111 -19.31 -9.96 -12.49
N ARG A 112 -19.91 -8.84 -12.09
CA ARG A 112 -20.26 -7.73 -12.99
C ARG A 112 -19.22 -6.62 -12.94
N PHE A 113 -18.04 -6.93 -13.46
CA PHE A 113 -16.87 -6.06 -13.40
C PHE A 113 -17.09 -4.70 -14.08
N SER A 114 -17.75 -4.65 -15.26
CA SER A 114 -18.02 -3.37 -15.95
C SER A 114 -18.88 -2.43 -15.09
N LEU A 115 -20.05 -2.92 -14.65
CA LEU A 115 -20.93 -2.15 -13.78
C LEU A 115 -20.23 -1.73 -12.48
N GLY A 116 -19.51 -2.67 -11.84
CA GLY A 116 -18.79 -2.41 -10.60
C GLY A 116 -17.71 -1.34 -10.74
N GLY A 117 -16.88 -1.42 -11.77
CA GLY A 117 -15.83 -0.44 -12.02
C GLY A 117 -16.38 0.95 -12.32
N TRP A 118 -17.45 1.06 -13.11
CA TRP A 118 -18.10 2.35 -13.39
C TRP A 118 -18.76 2.95 -12.16
N LEU A 119 -19.51 2.16 -11.38
CA LEU A 119 -20.10 2.62 -10.13
C LEU A 119 -19.02 3.15 -9.17
N TYR A 120 -17.86 2.49 -9.09
CA TYR A 120 -16.74 2.94 -8.26
C TYR A 120 -16.12 4.25 -8.75
N ILE A 121 -15.95 4.43 -10.06
CA ILE A 121 -15.49 5.72 -10.63
C ILE A 121 -16.50 6.82 -10.31
N PHE A 122 -17.80 6.57 -10.50
CA PHE A 122 -18.84 7.56 -10.20
C PHE A 122 -18.91 7.89 -8.70
N ALA A 123 -18.72 6.91 -7.81
CA ALA A 123 -18.58 7.16 -6.39
C ALA A 123 -17.45 8.17 -6.11
N GLY A 124 -16.26 7.95 -6.67
CA GLY A 124 -15.14 8.87 -6.54
C GLY A 124 -15.37 10.27 -7.13
N ILE A 125 -16.23 10.41 -8.14
CA ILE A 125 -16.64 11.73 -8.66
C ILE A 125 -17.60 12.42 -7.68
N CYS A 126 -18.59 11.70 -7.13
CA CYS A 126 -19.50 12.24 -6.12
C CYS A 126 -18.75 12.74 -4.87
N ASP A 127 -17.77 11.96 -4.43
CA ASP A 127 -16.85 12.26 -3.35
C ASP A 127 -15.95 13.48 -3.61
N PHE A 128 -15.51 13.67 -4.85
CA PHE A 128 -14.81 14.90 -5.19
C PHE A 128 -15.75 16.14 -5.15
N LEU A 129 -17.03 15.94 -5.46
CA LEU A 129 -18.04 17.00 -5.52
C LEU A 129 -18.53 17.43 -4.15
N ASP A 130 -18.78 16.52 -3.21
CA ASP A 130 -19.40 16.84 -1.92
C ASP A 130 -18.56 17.83 -1.09
N GLY A 131 -17.25 17.65 -1.03
CA GLY A 131 -16.33 18.51 -0.31
C GLY A 131 -16.23 19.88 -0.95
N ARG A 132 -16.30 19.96 -2.30
CA ARG A 132 -16.36 21.23 -3.02
C ARG A 132 -17.67 21.95 -2.78
N ILE A 133 -18.79 21.23 -2.81
CA ILE A 133 -20.12 21.77 -2.57
C ILE A 133 -20.17 22.37 -1.17
N ALA A 134 -19.81 21.60 -0.14
CA ALA A 134 -19.81 22.06 1.25
C ALA A 134 -19.01 23.36 1.46
N ARG A 135 -17.87 23.52 0.77
CA ARG A 135 -17.08 24.75 0.84
C ARG A 135 -17.72 25.91 0.07
N THR A 136 -18.20 25.67 -1.15
CA THR A 136 -18.84 26.72 -1.97
C THR A 136 -20.17 27.22 -1.39
N THR A 137 -20.89 26.37 -0.67
CA THR A 137 -22.16 26.72 -0.01
C THR A 137 -21.98 27.23 1.42
N GLY A 138 -20.73 27.28 1.93
CA GLY A 138 -20.45 27.72 3.30
C GLY A 138 -20.95 26.77 4.40
N THR A 139 -21.21 25.51 4.08
CA THR A 139 -21.74 24.48 5.01
C THR A 139 -20.67 23.48 5.47
N ALA A 140 -19.39 23.79 5.28
CA ALA A 140 -18.29 22.94 5.74
C ALA A 140 -18.22 22.94 7.28
N THR A 141 -18.26 21.75 7.89
CA THR A 141 -18.21 21.58 9.36
C THR A 141 -17.17 20.54 9.75
N PRO A 142 -16.59 20.61 10.98
CA PRO A 142 -15.69 19.58 11.48
C PRO A 142 -16.33 18.18 11.50
N THR A 143 -17.61 18.11 11.87
CA THR A 143 -18.38 16.86 11.86
C THR A 143 -18.52 16.29 10.45
N GLY A 144 -18.83 17.13 9.46
CA GLY A 144 -18.89 16.72 8.05
C GLY A 144 -17.55 16.22 7.53
N SER A 145 -16.45 16.92 7.86
CA SER A 145 -15.10 16.49 7.49
C SER A 145 -14.69 15.15 8.10
N ALA A 146 -15.10 14.87 9.35
CA ALA A 146 -14.85 13.59 10.00
C ALA A 146 -15.69 12.47 9.37
N LEU A 147 -16.98 12.74 9.09
CA LEU A 147 -17.88 11.80 8.43
C LEU A 147 -17.34 11.41 7.04
N ASP A 148 -17.00 12.40 6.21
CA ASP A 148 -16.39 12.24 4.89
C ASP A 148 -15.15 11.33 4.94
N SER A 149 -14.18 11.68 5.79
CA SER A 149 -12.96 10.89 5.97
C SER A 149 -13.20 9.45 6.44
N ILE A 150 -14.27 9.18 7.20
CA ILE A 150 -14.62 7.83 7.66
C ILE A 150 -15.32 7.05 6.54
N LEU A 151 -16.32 7.67 5.89
CA LEU A 151 -17.07 7.04 4.81
C LEU A 151 -16.20 6.74 3.60
N ASP A 152 -15.21 7.57 3.30
CA ASP A 152 -14.15 7.30 2.32
C ASP A 152 -13.52 5.91 2.46
N ARG A 153 -13.24 5.51 3.70
CA ARG A 153 -12.62 4.23 4.01
C ARG A 153 -13.57 3.07 3.75
N TYR A 154 -14.86 3.25 4.07
CA TYR A 154 -15.89 2.27 3.74
C TYR A 154 -16.07 2.17 2.22
N SER A 155 -16.11 3.29 1.50
CA SER A 155 -16.22 3.34 0.05
C SER A 155 -15.04 2.64 -0.65
N ASP A 156 -13.80 2.96 -0.26
CA ASP A 156 -12.61 2.31 -0.80
C ASP A 156 -12.56 0.81 -0.45
N SER A 157 -13.04 0.43 0.74
CA SER A 157 -13.08 -0.98 1.15
C SER A 157 -14.16 -1.78 0.43
N ALA A 158 -15.30 -1.18 0.10
CA ALA A 158 -16.46 -1.88 -0.45
C ALA A 158 -16.13 -2.62 -1.76
N ILE A 159 -15.45 -1.95 -2.71
CA ILE A 159 -15.03 -2.61 -3.96
C ILE A 159 -13.99 -3.72 -3.71
N LEU A 160 -13.06 -3.50 -2.78
CA LEU A 160 -12.01 -4.48 -2.46
C LEU A 160 -12.58 -5.71 -1.76
N VAL A 161 -13.59 -5.55 -0.90
CA VAL A 161 -14.34 -6.67 -0.31
C VAL A 161 -15.08 -7.45 -1.41
N GLY A 162 -15.70 -6.76 -2.37
CA GLY A 162 -16.35 -7.40 -3.51
C GLY A 162 -15.38 -8.20 -4.40
N LEU A 163 -14.20 -7.63 -4.67
CA LEU A 163 -13.11 -8.30 -5.38
C LEU A 163 -12.57 -9.50 -4.60
N ALA A 164 -12.40 -9.38 -3.28
CA ALA A 164 -11.95 -10.48 -2.43
C ALA A 164 -12.95 -11.64 -2.43
N TRP A 165 -14.25 -11.33 -2.41
CA TRP A 165 -15.31 -12.34 -2.55
C TRP A 165 -15.24 -13.06 -3.90
N TYR A 166 -15.06 -12.31 -5.00
CA TYR A 166 -14.96 -12.87 -6.34
C TYR A 166 -13.73 -13.78 -6.48
N TYR A 167 -12.57 -13.33 -6.02
CA TYR A 167 -11.29 -14.04 -6.13
C TYR A 167 -10.95 -14.97 -4.96
N ARG A 168 -11.92 -15.31 -4.09
CA ARG A 168 -11.68 -16.07 -2.85
C ARG A 168 -10.95 -17.40 -3.03
N ASP A 169 -11.12 -18.03 -4.18
CA ASP A 169 -10.51 -19.32 -4.54
C ASP A 169 -9.25 -19.17 -5.41
N SER A 170 -8.70 -17.95 -5.50
CA SER A 170 -7.55 -17.59 -6.35
C SER A 170 -6.44 -16.91 -5.55
N TRP A 171 -5.20 -17.00 -6.04
CA TRP A 171 -4.04 -16.28 -5.48
C TRP A 171 -4.26 -14.75 -5.43
N VAL A 172 -5.15 -14.23 -6.28
CA VAL A 172 -5.51 -12.80 -6.34
C VAL A 172 -6.20 -12.33 -5.05
N LEU A 173 -6.80 -13.24 -4.26
CA LEU A 173 -7.31 -12.93 -2.93
C LEU A 173 -6.22 -12.26 -2.07
N PHE A 174 -5.02 -12.85 -2.03
CA PHE A 174 -3.92 -12.33 -1.21
C PHE A 174 -3.52 -10.92 -1.66
N ALA A 175 -3.41 -10.67 -2.97
CA ALA A 175 -3.15 -9.34 -3.51
C ALA A 175 -4.27 -8.35 -3.15
N THR A 176 -5.53 -8.78 -3.20
CA THR A 176 -6.69 -7.94 -2.85
C THR A 176 -6.69 -7.56 -1.36
N LEU A 177 -6.37 -8.52 -0.49
CA LEU A 177 -6.25 -8.26 0.94
C LEU A 177 -5.09 -7.31 1.25
N LEU A 178 -3.95 -7.45 0.56
CA LEU A 178 -2.85 -6.50 0.69
C LEU A 178 -3.24 -5.09 0.20
N ALA A 179 -4.00 -4.98 -0.90
CA ALA A 179 -4.52 -3.71 -1.37
C ALA A 179 -5.51 -3.08 -0.37
N LEU A 180 -6.34 -3.88 0.29
CA LEU A 180 -7.26 -3.42 1.34
C LEU A 180 -6.49 -2.86 2.54
N VAL A 181 -5.52 -3.62 3.06
CA VAL A 181 -4.67 -3.18 4.17
C VAL A 181 -3.90 -1.92 3.81
N GLY A 182 -3.26 -1.88 2.64
CA GLY A 182 -2.52 -0.72 2.16
C GLY A 182 -3.41 0.53 2.02
N SER A 183 -4.61 0.37 1.45
CA SER A 183 -5.56 1.47 1.25
C SER A 183 -6.07 2.07 2.56
N LEU A 184 -6.14 1.28 3.65
CA LEU A 184 -6.48 1.76 5.00
C LEU A 184 -5.27 2.37 5.72
N LEU A 185 -4.07 1.82 5.53
CA LEU A 185 -2.84 2.31 6.18
C LEU A 185 -2.38 3.67 5.64
N VAL A 186 -2.46 3.90 4.32
CA VAL A 186 -2.05 5.17 3.70
C VAL A 186 -2.71 6.40 4.36
N PRO A 187 -4.04 6.48 4.52
CA PRO A 187 -4.69 7.59 5.22
C PRO A 187 -4.51 7.52 6.74
N TYR A 188 -4.38 6.33 7.34
CA TYR A 188 -4.15 6.19 8.78
C TYR A 188 -2.81 6.80 9.22
N VAL A 189 -1.71 6.49 8.53
CA VAL A 189 -0.39 7.04 8.86
C VAL A 189 -0.38 8.56 8.70
N ARG A 190 -1.10 9.10 7.69
CA ARG A 190 -1.28 10.54 7.52
C ARG A 190 -2.03 11.16 8.70
N ALA A 191 -3.19 10.61 9.05
CA ALA A 191 -4.00 11.10 10.17
C ALA A 191 -3.24 11.00 11.50
N LYS A 192 -2.42 9.95 11.68
CA LYS A 192 -1.56 9.80 12.86
C LYS A 192 -0.47 10.87 12.90
N GLY A 193 0.17 11.17 11.76
CA GLY A 193 1.12 12.29 11.65
C GLY A 193 0.47 13.62 12.01
N GLU A 194 -0.69 13.92 11.43
CA GLU A 194 -1.44 15.15 11.71
C GLU A 194 -1.82 15.27 13.19
N SER A 195 -2.22 14.16 13.84
CA SER A 195 -2.50 14.13 15.29
C SER A 195 -1.27 14.39 16.17
N LEU A 196 -0.07 14.19 15.64
CA LEU A 196 1.22 14.46 16.30
C LEU A 196 1.81 15.81 15.84
N GLY A 197 1.09 16.61 15.06
CA GLY A 197 1.55 17.89 14.55
C GLY A 197 2.52 17.79 13.37
N ILE A 198 2.70 16.62 12.76
CA ILE A 198 3.62 16.38 11.65
C ILE A 198 2.82 16.19 10.34
N PRO A 199 2.90 17.14 9.39
CA PRO A 199 2.22 16.99 8.11
C PRO A 199 2.90 15.92 7.24
N VAL A 200 2.18 14.85 6.93
CA VAL A 200 2.67 13.74 6.09
C VAL A 200 2.06 13.83 4.69
N THR A 201 2.76 14.52 3.79
CA THR A 201 2.30 14.78 2.41
C THR A 201 2.91 13.88 1.35
N ILE A 202 3.97 13.13 1.69
CA ILE A 202 4.68 12.26 0.76
C ILE A 202 3.85 11.02 0.35
N GLY A 203 4.27 10.36 -0.73
CA GLY A 203 3.70 9.09 -1.18
C GLY A 203 3.62 8.99 -2.71
N VAL A 204 3.86 7.80 -3.23
CA VAL A 204 3.81 7.53 -4.68
C VAL A 204 2.39 7.51 -5.22
N MET A 205 1.43 7.01 -4.43
CA MET A 205 0.04 6.81 -4.88
C MET A 205 -0.94 7.69 -4.09
N GLN A 206 -1.67 8.55 -4.79
CA GLN A 206 -2.75 9.35 -4.23
C GLN A 206 -4.12 8.66 -4.37
N ARG A 207 -5.14 9.18 -3.64
CA ARG A 207 -6.50 8.59 -3.65
C ARG A 207 -7.15 8.64 -5.03
N VAL A 208 -7.08 9.79 -5.72
CA VAL A 208 -7.65 9.95 -7.07
C VAL A 208 -7.01 8.97 -8.05
N GLU A 209 -5.69 8.80 -7.97
CA GLU A 209 -4.94 7.85 -8.81
C GLU A 209 -5.38 6.41 -8.53
N ARG A 210 -5.54 6.02 -7.25
CA ARG A 210 -6.07 4.72 -6.85
C ARG A 210 -7.47 4.46 -7.44
N ILE A 211 -8.39 5.41 -7.29
CA ILE A 211 -9.77 5.28 -7.80
C ILE A 211 -9.75 5.11 -9.32
N ALA A 212 -8.97 5.93 -10.03
CA ALA A 212 -8.86 5.86 -11.47
C ALA A 212 -8.27 4.52 -11.95
N TYR A 213 -7.12 4.10 -11.40
CA TYR A 213 -6.47 2.86 -11.82
C TYR A 213 -7.33 1.62 -11.55
N LEU A 214 -7.81 1.47 -10.31
CA LEU A 214 -8.64 0.31 -9.97
C LEU A 214 -9.97 0.35 -10.71
N GLY A 215 -10.63 1.51 -10.75
CA GLY A 215 -11.92 1.68 -11.43
C GLY A 215 -11.84 1.35 -12.91
N ILE A 216 -10.84 1.90 -13.64
CA ILE A 216 -10.69 1.67 -15.08
C ILE A 216 -10.33 0.22 -15.37
N THR A 217 -9.38 -0.35 -14.64
CA THR A 217 -8.95 -1.73 -14.87
C THR A 217 -10.09 -2.73 -14.60
N VAL A 218 -10.90 -2.50 -13.57
CA VAL A 218 -12.10 -3.29 -13.27
C VAL A 218 -13.18 -3.06 -14.34
N ALA A 219 -13.49 -1.81 -14.68
CA ALA A 219 -14.56 -1.46 -15.63
C ALA A 219 -14.32 -2.04 -17.03
N LEU A 220 -13.08 -1.99 -17.50
CA LEU A 220 -12.71 -2.42 -18.86
C LEU A 220 -12.32 -3.90 -18.93
N SER A 221 -12.13 -4.57 -17.79
CA SER A 221 -11.73 -5.99 -17.75
C SER A 221 -12.59 -6.92 -18.60
N PRO A 222 -13.94 -6.78 -18.64
CA PRO A 222 -14.77 -7.63 -19.48
C PRO A 222 -14.46 -7.57 -20.98
N ILE A 223 -13.86 -6.49 -21.49
CA ILE A 223 -13.49 -6.36 -22.91
C ILE A 223 -12.44 -7.40 -23.27
N LEU A 224 -11.35 -7.45 -22.48
CA LEU A 224 -10.26 -8.40 -22.71
C LEU A 224 -10.74 -9.85 -22.57
N GLU A 225 -11.60 -10.11 -21.57
CA GLU A 225 -12.14 -11.46 -21.35
C GLU A 225 -13.14 -11.89 -22.41
N ALA A 226 -13.95 -10.98 -22.95
CA ALA A 226 -14.84 -11.28 -24.07
C ALA A 226 -14.08 -11.65 -25.34
N LEU A 227 -12.84 -11.15 -25.52
CA LEU A 227 -11.98 -11.49 -26.65
C LEU A 227 -11.22 -12.80 -26.45
N LEU A 228 -10.70 -13.04 -25.23
CA LEU A 228 -9.83 -14.19 -24.94
C LEU A 228 -10.60 -15.44 -24.51
N VAL A 229 -11.65 -15.30 -23.70
CA VAL A 229 -12.36 -16.41 -23.08
C VAL A 229 -13.88 -16.17 -23.09
N PRO A 230 -14.51 -16.09 -24.29
CA PRO A 230 -15.90 -15.65 -24.43
C PRO A 230 -16.92 -16.55 -23.74
N ASN A 231 -16.64 -17.84 -23.53
CA ASN A 231 -17.64 -18.78 -23.00
C ASN A 231 -17.43 -19.14 -21.53
N ASP A 232 -16.43 -18.53 -20.86
CA ASP A 232 -16.18 -18.80 -19.45
C ASP A 232 -17.25 -18.12 -18.57
N PRO A 233 -18.00 -18.88 -17.74
CA PRO A 233 -18.99 -18.31 -16.83
C PRO A 233 -18.35 -17.56 -15.65
N HIS A 234 -17.07 -17.80 -15.35
CA HIS A 234 -16.33 -17.17 -14.27
C HIS A 234 -14.93 -16.71 -14.73
N PRO A 235 -14.87 -15.72 -15.65
CA PRO A 235 -13.62 -15.34 -16.29
C PRO A 235 -12.64 -14.70 -15.30
N PRO A 236 -11.33 -14.91 -15.47
CA PRO A 236 -10.32 -14.43 -14.53
C PRO A 236 -10.22 -12.90 -14.44
N HIS A 237 -10.72 -12.16 -15.44
CA HIS A 237 -10.65 -10.69 -15.45
C HIS A 237 -9.22 -10.15 -15.29
N ARG A 238 -8.33 -10.56 -16.20
CA ARG A 238 -6.87 -10.30 -16.16
C ARG A 238 -6.51 -8.83 -16.00
N LEU A 239 -7.26 -7.92 -16.62
CA LEU A 239 -7.00 -6.48 -16.48
C LEU A 239 -7.25 -6.00 -15.04
N ALA A 240 -8.34 -6.46 -14.42
CA ALA A 240 -8.64 -6.18 -13.02
C ALA A 240 -7.58 -6.79 -12.09
N MET A 241 -7.12 -8.02 -12.36
CA MET A 241 -6.02 -8.64 -11.61
C MET A 241 -4.76 -7.77 -11.62
N ALA A 242 -4.37 -7.26 -12.79
CA ALA A 242 -3.23 -6.36 -12.92
C ALA A 242 -3.44 -5.06 -12.12
N GLY A 243 -4.64 -4.48 -12.16
CA GLY A 243 -5.02 -3.31 -11.35
C GLY A 243 -4.90 -3.56 -9.84
N ILE A 244 -5.36 -4.72 -9.36
CA ILE A 244 -5.28 -5.11 -7.95
C ILE A 244 -3.82 -5.27 -7.51
N VAL A 245 -2.98 -5.95 -8.30
CA VAL A 245 -1.56 -6.16 -7.99
C VAL A 245 -0.81 -4.83 -7.95
N MET A 246 -1.04 -3.95 -8.93
CA MET A 246 -0.47 -2.60 -8.95
C MET A 246 -0.91 -1.81 -7.72
N LEU A 247 -2.20 -1.90 -7.35
CA LEU A 247 -2.74 -1.20 -6.20
C LEU A 247 -2.13 -1.70 -4.89
N ALA A 248 -2.07 -3.03 -4.71
CA ALA A 248 -1.46 -3.67 -3.56
C ALA A 248 -0.02 -3.21 -3.35
N PHE A 249 0.80 -3.27 -4.41
CA PHE A 249 2.19 -2.84 -4.34
C PHE A 249 2.34 -1.35 -4.02
N SER A 250 1.65 -0.49 -4.77
CA SER A 250 1.79 0.97 -4.67
C SER A 250 1.28 1.54 -3.34
N THR A 251 0.18 0.98 -2.80
CA THR A 251 -0.36 1.40 -1.50
C THR A 251 0.54 0.97 -0.35
N GLN A 252 1.10 -0.24 -0.39
CA GLN A 252 2.05 -0.69 0.63
C GLN A 252 3.35 0.09 0.59
N LEU A 253 3.88 0.36 -0.61
CA LEU A 253 5.04 1.23 -0.78
C LEU A 253 4.76 2.63 -0.20
N THR A 254 3.60 3.20 -0.49
CA THR A 254 3.21 4.53 0.01
C THR A 254 3.02 4.53 1.52
N ALA A 255 2.38 3.51 2.10
CA ALA A 255 2.19 3.38 3.54
C ALA A 255 3.55 3.30 4.27
N LEU A 256 4.48 2.48 3.75
CA LEU A 256 5.84 2.37 4.29
C LEU A 256 6.62 3.67 4.17
N GLN A 257 6.55 4.35 3.02
CA GLN A 257 7.19 5.66 2.84
C GLN A 257 6.71 6.65 3.89
N ARG A 258 5.39 6.79 4.05
CA ARG A 258 4.77 7.68 5.04
C ARG A 258 5.17 7.30 6.47
N PHE A 259 5.21 6.01 6.76
CA PHE A 259 5.56 5.50 8.09
C PHE A 259 7.01 5.83 8.44
N PHE A 260 7.96 5.53 7.56
CA PHE A 260 9.37 5.85 7.79
C PHE A 260 9.64 7.35 7.84
N TYR A 261 8.92 8.15 7.06
CA TYR A 261 8.97 9.61 7.15
C TYR A 261 8.51 10.11 8.51
N LEU A 262 7.35 9.62 8.99
CA LEU A 262 6.83 10.00 10.31
C LEU A 262 7.80 9.62 11.44
N LEU A 263 8.38 8.42 11.39
CA LEU A 263 9.40 8.01 12.36
C LEU A 263 10.68 8.85 12.28
N GLY A 264 11.05 9.29 11.07
CA GLY A 264 12.18 10.18 10.85
C GLY A 264 11.99 11.54 11.52
N GLU A 265 10.82 12.15 11.34
CA GLU A 265 10.47 13.45 11.93
C GLU A 265 10.36 13.39 13.46
N LEU A 266 9.74 12.34 14.01
CA LEU A 266 9.64 12.14 15.47
C LEU A 266 11.00 11.83 16.12
N GLY A 267 11.96 11.30 15.36
CA GLY A 267 13.25 10.85 15.88
C GLY A 267 14.23 11.97 16.26
N GLY A 268 13.90 13.25 16.05
CA GLY A 268 14.63 14.43 16.57
C GLY A 268 16.07 14.62 16.09
N LYS A 269 16.63 13.73 15.27
CA LYS A 269 17.95 13.85 14.65
C LYS A 269 17.80 13.74 13.14
N PRO A 270 18.37 14.66 12.33
CA PRO A 270 18.20 14.65 10.89
C PRO A 270 18.61 13.29 10.34
N PHE A 271 17.72 12.66 9.57
CA PHE A 271 17.89 11.33 8.96
C PHE A 271 19.26 11.15 8.28
N ARG A 272 19.90 12.24 7.80
CA ARG A 272 21.26 12.25 7.24
C ARG A 272 22.35 11.74 8.19
N MET A 273 22.24 11.90 9.51
CA MET A 273 23.29 11.47 10.45
C MET A 273 23.11 10.01 10.93
N ARG A 274 21.87 9.50 10.99
CA ARG A 274 21.55 8.07 11.25
C ARG A 274 21.66 7.19 9.99
N ALA A 275 21.44 7.74 8.80
CA ALA A 275 21.57 7.03 7.52
C ALA A 275 23.02 6.70 7.13
N SER A 276 24.00 7.44 7.69
CA SER A 276 25.44 7.13 7.55
C SER A 276 25.78 5.73 8.08
N LEU A 277 25.15 5.32 9.19
CA LEU A 277 25.22 3.96 9.71
C LEU A 277 24.24 3.00 9.01
N GLY A 278 23.14 3.51 8.43
CA GLY A 278 22.07 2.68 7.84
C GLY A 278 22.43 1.96 6.55
N ARG A 279 23.06 2.64 5.58
CA ARG A 279 23.33 2.04 4.25
C ARG A 279 24.57 1.12 4.28
N ASN A 280 25.60 1.49 5.04
CA ASN A 280 26.78 0.66 5.24
C ASN A 280 26.59 -0.38 6.35
N GLY A 281 25.81 -0.10 7.39
CA GLY A 281 25.57 -1.01 8.53
C GLY A 281 24.70 -2.21 8.18
N ILE A 282 23.70 -2.06 7.30
CA ILE A 282 22.93 -3.24 6.80
C ILE A 282 23.86 -4.19 6.06
N GLY A 283 24.67 -3.67 5.13
CA GLY A 283 25.65 -4.46 4.38
C GLY A 283 26.69 -5.11 5.29
N ARG A 284 27.24 -4.36 6.24
CA ARG A 284 28.19 -4.88 7.24
C ARG A 284 27.57 -5.94 8.15
N ASN A 285 26.34 -5.75 8.62
CA ASN A 285 25.64 -6.73 9.46
C ASN A 285 25.35 -8.02 8.68
N ALA A 286 24.96 -7.91 7.41
CA ALA A 286 24.76 -9.04 6.52
C ALA A 286 26.08 -9.79 6.27
N VAL A 287 27.18 -9.07 6.01
CA VAL A 287 28.52 -9.66 5.85
C VAL A 287 28.96 -10.35 7.14
N ALA A 288 28.79 -9.73 8.30
CA ALA A 288 29.09 -10.31 9.61
C ALA A 288 28.32 -11.62 9.83
N SER A 289 27.04 -11.62 9.46
CA SER A 289 26.17 -12.80 9.59
C SER A 289 26.60 -13.92 8.64
N VAL A 290 26.97 -13.61 7.38
CA VAL A 290 27.49 -14.60 6.42
C VAL A 290 28.80 -15.23 6.91
N ILE A 291 29.73 -14.41 7.41
CA ILE A 291 31.00 -14.89 7.98
C ILE A 291 30.74 -15.81 9.17
N ALA A 292 29.85 -15.39 10.08
CA ALA A 292 29.46 -16.18 11.24
C ALA A 292 28.82 -17.53 10.86
N THR A 293 27.93 -17.55 9.88
CA THR A 293 27.33 -18.80 9.36
C THR A 293 28.38 -19.70 8.68
N GLY A 294 29.34 -19.12 7.97
CA GLY A 294 30.46 -19.87 7.40
C GLY A 294 31.33 -20.54 8.47
N ILE A 295 31.60 -19.83 9.57
CA ILE A 295 32.36 -20.34 10.71
C ILE A 295 31.59 -21.41 11.47
N ASP A 296 30.28 -21.22 11.69
CA ASP A 296 29.39 -22.25 12.23
C ASP A 296 29.48 -23.53 11.39
N PHE A 297 29.22 -23.44 10.08
CA PHE A 297 29.27 -24.58 9.17
C PHE A 297 30.62 -25.30 9.18
N ALA A 298 31.72 -24.55 9.10
CA ALA A 298 33.07 -25.11 9.18
C ALA A 298 33.34 -25.80 10.52
N SER A 299 32.86 -25.21 11.62
CA SER A 299 32.98 -25.77 12.97
C SER A 299 32.23 -27.10 13.08
N VAL A 300 30.99 -27.17 12.57
CA VAL A 300 30.20 -28.40 12.54
C VAL A 300 30.90 -29.50 11.75
N VAL A 301 31.39 -29.19 10.54
CA VAL A 301 32.08 -30.16 9.69
C VAL A 301 33.34 -30.70 10.36
N LEU A 302 34.15 -29.83 10.96
CA LEU A 302 35.37 -30.23 11.68
C LEU A 302 35.04 -31.09 12.90
N MET A 303 34.05 -30.71 13.69
CA MET A 303 33.62 -31.45 14.88
C MET A 303 33.10 -32.85 14.54
N VAL A 304 32.31 -32.98 13.47
CA VAL A 304 31.77 -34.28 13.04
C VAL A 304 32.86 -35.15 12.42
N GLN A 305 33.68 -34.60 11.52
CA GLN A 305 34.65 -35.39 10.74
C GLN A 305 35.93 -35.71 11.51
N HIS A 306 36.41 -34.81 12.37
CA HIS A 306 37.71 -34.95 13.04
C HIS A 306 37.60 -35.24 14.53
N ALA A 307 36.53 -34.79 15.19
CA ALA A 307 36.33 -35.00 16.62
C ALA A 307 35.29 -36.10 16.94
N GLY A 308 34.66 -36.70 15.93
CA GLY A 308 33.69 -37.79 16.11
C GLY A 308 32.41 -37.39 16.86
N LEU A 309 32.11 -36.09 16.94
CA LEU A 309 30.93 -35.58 17.63
C LEU A 309 29.65 -35.96 16.89
N VAL A 310 28.60 -36.26 17.66
CA VAL A 310 27.27 -36.51 17.08
C VAL A 310 26.73 -35.24 16.40
N PRO A 311 26.10 -35.32 15.21
CA PRO A 311 25.75 -34.14 14.40
C PRO A 311 24.89 -33.08 15.10
N TRP A 312 23.95 -33.49 15.95
CA TRP A 312 23.10 -32.54 16.68
C TRP A 312 23.88 -31.73 17.72
N LEU A 313 24.88 -32.35 18.38
CA LEU A 313 25.74 -31.69 19.36
C LEU A 313 26.75 -30.77 18.67
N ALA A 314 27.33 -31.23 17.56
CA ALA A 314 28.20 -30.40 16.72
C ALA A 314 27.46 -29.15 16.21
N THR A 315 26.21 -29.30 15.76
CA THR A 315 25.36 -28.18 15.32
C THR A 315 25.05 -27.20 16.44
N ALA A 316 24.77 -27.67 17.66
CA ALA A 316 24.53 -26.79 18.80
C ALA A 316 25.77 -25.97 19.18
N LEU A 317 26.95 -26.60 19.19
CA LEU A 317 28.23 -25.93 19.49
C LEU A 317 28.64 -24.98 18.37
N GLY A 318 28.43 -25.36 17.10
CA GLY A 318 28.65 -24.52 15.94
C GLY A 318 27.80 -23.24 15.97
N CYS A 319 26.50 -23.37 16.27
CA CYS A 319 25.59 -22.23 16.42
C CYS A 319 26.04 -21.25 17.53
N LEU A 320 26.53 -21.77 18.66
CA LEU A 320 27.06 -20.94 19.75
C LEU A 320 28.33 -20.20 19.33
N LEU A 321 29.26 -20.88 18.66
CA LEU A 321 30.48 -20.29 18.10
C LEU A 321 30.17 -19.23 17.05
N GLY A 322 29.31 -19.55 16.07
CA GLY A 322 28.86 -18.61 15.04
C GLY A 322 28.14 -17.41 15.66
N GLY A 323 27.29 -17.62 16.65
CA GLY A 323 26.62 -16.55 17.40
C GLY A 323 27.59 -15.63 18.12
N ALA A 324 28.62 -16.18 18.78
CA ALA A 324 29.66 -15.41 19.46
C ALA A 324 30.51 -14.61 18.46
N VAL A 325 30.90 -15.20 17.34
CA VAL A 325 31.64 -14.51 16.28
C VAL A 325 30.81 -13.38 15.68
N ASN A 326 29.53 -13.63 15.41
CA ASN A 326 28.62 -12.61 14.90
C ASN A 326 28.47 -11.45 15.90
N PHE A 327 28.39 -11.73 17.20
CA PHE A 327 28.37 -10.71 18.24
C PHE A 327 29.64 -9.85 18.23
N VAL A 328 30.82 -10.47 18.19
CA VAL A 328 32.12 -9.77 18.19
C VAL A 328 32.28 -8.89 16.95
N ILE A 329 31.99 -9.43 15.75
CA ILE A 329 32.09 -8.65 14.51
C ILE A 329 31.10 -7.48 14.54
N ASN A 330 29.87 -7.70 15.00
CA ASN A 330 28.89 -6.63 15.05
C ASN A 330 29.24 -5.56 16.08
N ARG A 331 29.77 -5.95 17.24
CA ARG A 331 30.22 -5.02 18.28
C ARG A 331 31.38 -4.15 17.81
N ILE A 332 32.40 -4.73 17.19
CA ILE A 332 33.65 -4.03 16.85
C ILE A 332 33.54 -3.31 15.50
N TRP A 333 33.01 -3.98 14.48
CA TRP A 333 33.11 -3.52 13.08
C TRP A 333 31.80 -2.98 12.50
N THR A 334 30.66 -3.59 12.83
CA THR A 334 29.37 -3.15 12.29
C THR A 334 28.83 -1.92 13.00
N PHE A 335 28.82 -1.93 14.34
CA PHE A 335 28.18 -0.91 15.17
C PHE A 335 29.16 -0.11 16.05
N GLY A 336 30.39 -0.62 16.28
CA GLY A 336 31.43 0.10 17.03
C GLY A 336 31.00 0.50 18.44
N SER A 337 30.50 -0.45 19.23
CA SER A 337 29.92 -0.18 20.54
C SER A 337 30.92 -0.44 21.68
N ASP A 338 31.17 0.61 22.48
CA ASP A 338 32.06 0.58 23.65
C ASP A 338 31.35 0.28 24.98
N ALA A 339 30.04 0.01 24.96
CA ALA A 339 29.26 -0.22 26.18
C ALA A 339 29.58 -1.57 26.86
N GLN A 340 29.21 -1.74 28.14
CA GLN A 340 29.53 -2.94 28.92
C GLN A 340 29.13 -4.25 28.23
N ILE A 341 30.05 -5.21 28.18
CA ILE A 341 29.88 -6.48 27.45
C ILE A 341 28.74 -7.35 28.03
N GLY A 342 28.67 -7.47 29.36
CA GLY A 342 27.73 -8.37 30.04
C GLY A 342 26.26 -8.14 29.65
N PRO A 343 25.71 -6.92 29.81
CA PRO A 343 24.35 -6.61 29.39
C PRO A 343 24.12 -6.83 27.89
N GLN A 344 25.11 -6.53 27.04
CA GLN A 344 24.99 -6.72 25.60
C GLN A 344 24.88 -8.18 25.18
N ILE A 345 25.62 -9.09 25.83
CA ILE A 345 25.52 -10.53 25.57
C ILE A 345 24.09 -11.00 25.82
N TRP A 346 23.47 -10.60 26.93
CA TRP A 346 22.09 -10.98 27.25
C TRP A 346 21.08 -10.42 26.25
N ARG A 347 21.24 -9.16 25.84
CA ARG A 347 20.41 -8.55 24.81
C ARG A 347 20.57 -9.27 23.46
N TYR A 348 21.80 -9.60 23.08
CA TYR A 348 22.09 -10.34 21.85
C TYR A 348 21.53 -11.76 21.86
N ALA A 349 21.67 -12.48 22.98
CA ALA A 349 21.10 -13.80 23.18
C ALA A 349 19.57 -13.78 23.06
N PHE A 350 18.91 -12.80 23.68
CA PHE A 350 17.47 -12.59 23.55
C PHE A 350 17.06 -12.38 22.07
N VAL A 351 17.74 -11.48 21.35
CA VAL A 351 17.45 -11.23 19.93
C VAL A 351 17.67 -12.49 19.09
N SER A 352 18.74 -13.24 19.34
CA SER A 352 19.07 -14.46 18.59
C SER A 352 18.07 -15.60 18.84
N LEU A 353 17.68 -15.84 20.09
CA LEU A 353 16.71 -16.88 20.45
C LEU A 353 15.31 -16.58 19.92
N THR A 354 14.87 -15.33 20.04
CA THR A 354 13.59 -14.89 19.48
C THR A 354 13.61 -14.92 17.96
N SER A 355 14.74 -14.57 17.32
CA SER A 355 14.93 -14.71 15.88
C SER A 355 14.82 -16.16 15.41
N MET A 356 15.41 -17.10 16.14
CA MET A 356 15.29 -18.54 15.84
C MET A 356 13.83 -18.98 15.89
N ALA A 357 13.09 -18.60 16.94
CA ALA A 357 11.68 -18.91 17.09
C ALA A 357 10.81 -18.28 15.98
N LEU A 358 11.05 -17.01 15.64
CA LEU A 358 10.34 -16.32 14.55
C LEU A 358 10.63 -16.95 13.18
N ASN A 359 11.86 -17.38 12.93
CA ASN A 359 12.21 -18.06 11.68
C ASN A 359 11.55 -19.44 11.57
N ALA A 360 11.64 -20.26 12.62
CA ALA A 360 11.04 -21.59 12.64
C ALA A 360 9.51 -21.52 12.57
N GLY A 361 8.89 -20.70 13.43
CA GLY A 361 7.46 -20.49 13.47
C GLY A 361 6.91 -19.83 12.22
N GLY A 362 7.60 -18.83 11.68
CA GLY A 362 7.19 -18.15 10.44
C GLY A 362 7.15 -19.09 9.24
N VAL A 363 8.14 -19.97 9.08
CA VAL A 363 8.13 -20.97 8.01
C VAL A 363 7.00 -21.97 8.22
N ALA A 364 6.81 -22.46 9.46
CA ALA A 364 5.72 -23.37 9.78
C ALA A 364 4.33 -22.77 9.45
N VAL A 365 4.13 -21.49 9.75
CA VAL A 365 2.89 -20.77 9.43
C VAL A 365 2.71 -20.60 7.92
N LEU A 366 3.75 -20.22 7.17
CA LEU A 366 3.64 -20.05 5.72
C LEU A 366 3.37 -21.38 4.99
N LEU A 367 3.85 -22.50 5.51
CA LEU A 367 3.56 -23.83 4.96
C LEU A 367 2.11 -24.28 5.18
N LEU A 368 1.32 -23.57 5.99
CA LEU A 368 -0.12 -23.78 6.06
C LEU A 368 -0.83 -23.36 4.75
N LEU A 369 -0.14 -22.60 3.88
CA LEU A 369 -0.62 -22.23 2.55
C LEU A 369 -0.15 -23.28 1.52
N PRO A 370 -1.03 -24.16 1.00
CA PRO A 370 -0.62 -25.28 0.15
C PRO A 370 0.05 -24.87 -1.16
N ALA A 371 -0.18 -23.63 -1.61
CA ALA A 371 0.37 -23.09 -2.85
C ALA A 371 1.78 -22.49 -2.69
N LEU A 372 2.33 -22.39 -1.47
CA LEU A 372 3.61 -21.72 -1.22
C LEU A 372 4.75 -22.74 -1.08
N ASP A 373 5.72 -22.67 -1.99
CA ASP A 373 6.91 -23.53 -1.94
C ASP A 373 7.74 -23.27 -0.67
N TYR A 374 8.24 -24.35 -0.05
CA TYR A 374 9.06 -24.28 1.16
C TYR A 374 10.26 -23.33 1.03
N ARG A 375 10.97 -23.33 -0.12
CA ARG A 375 12.12 -22.48 -0.36
C ARG A 375 11.71 -21.01 -0.37
N LEU A 376 10.55 -20.72 -0.95
CA LEU A 376 10.00 -19.37 -0.99
C LEU A 376 9.56 -18.91 0.41
N SER A 377 8.88 -19.78 1.17
CA SER A 377 8.55 -19.54 2.58
C SER A 377 9.79 -19.25 3.43
N TRP A 378 10.84 -20.04 3.24
CA TRP A 378 12.12 -19.93 3.95
C TRP A 378 12.82 -18.59 3.69
N TRP A 379 12.85 -18.12 2.44
CA TRP A 379 13.44 -16.84 2.08
C TRP A 379 12.60 -15.66 2.58
N LEU A 380 11.28 -15.71 2.41
CA LEU A 380 10.38 -14.64 2.85
C LEU A 380 10.49 -14.39 4.36
N VAL A 381 10.44 -15.46 5.16
CA VAL A 381 10.50 -15.36 6.62
C VAL A 381 11.86 -14.81 7.06
N ARG A 382 12.97 -15.30 6.49
CA ARG A 382 14.31 -14.79 6.86
C ARG A 382 14.49 -13.32 6.54
N ILE A 383 14.03 -12.88 5.37
CA ILE A 383 14.09 -11.47 4.97
C ILE A 383 13.25 -10.64 5.94
N ALA A 384 12.03 -11.08 6.25
CA ALA A 384 11.14 -10.39 7.19
C ALA A 384 11.75 -10.29 8.60
N VAL A 385 12.23 -11.41 9.16
CA VAL A 385 12.83 -11.44 10.50
C VAL A 385 14.12 -10.63 10.54
N PHE A 386 14.94 -10.65 9.49
CA PHE A 386 16.15 -9.85 9.43
C PHE A 386 15.86 -8.35 9.51
N PHE A 387 14.96 -7.85 8.64
CA PHE A 387 14.67 -6.41 8.54
C PHE A 387 13.77 -5.89 9.67
N ALA A 388 12.82 -6.70 10.15
CA ALA A 388 11.86 -6.28 11.17
C ALA A 388 12.36 -6.52 12.60
N TRP A 389 13.26 -7.50 12.81
CA TRP A 389 13.68 -7.93 14.15
C TRP A 389 15.18 -7.80 14.37
N ASN A 390 16.00 -8.55 13.62
CA ASN A 390 17.43 -8.66 13.90
C ASN A 390 18.15 -7.32 13.75
N TYR A 391 18.05 -6.69 12.59
CA TYR A 391 18.82 -5.47 12.31
C TYR A 391 18.40 -4.29 13.20
N PRO A 392 17.10 -3.98 13.39
CA PRO A 392 16.68 -2.90 14.28
C PRO A 392 17.10 -3.15 15.73
N LEU A 393 16.92 -4.36 16.27
CA LEU A 393 17.29 -4.65 17.65
C LEU A 393 18.81 -4.69 17.86
N HIS A 394 19.58 -5.17 16.88
CA HIS A 394 21.03 -5.04 16.95
C HIS A 394 21.47 -3.57 17.03
N ARG A 395 20.89 -2.71 16.19
CA ARG A 395 21.22 -1.28 16.14
C ARG A 395 20.74 -0.51 17.37
N ASP A 396 19.50 -0.72 17.80
CA ASP A 396 18.80 0.16 18.74
C ASP A 396 18.69 -0.41 20.15
N TYR A 397 18.97 -1.70 20.37
CA TYR A 397 18.83 -2.37 21.67
C TYR A 397 20.13 -3.03 22.14
N VAL A 398 20.79 -3.81 21.28
CA VAL A 398 22.00 -4.57 21.64
C VAL A 398 23.23 -3.68 21.64
N PHE A 399 23.52 -3.00 20.53
CA PHE A 399 24.76 -2.24 20.33
C PHE A 399 24.55 -0.73 20.46
N ILE A 400 23.82 -0.32 21.51
CA ILE A 400 23.63 1.11 21.81
C ILE A 400 24.98 1.72 22.22
N PRO A 401 25.39 2.88 21.68
CA PRO A 401 26.54 3.63 22.18
C PRO A 401 26.35 3.99 23.66
N ALA A 402 27.42 4.04 24.44
CA ALA A 402 27.34 4.56 25.81
C ALA A 402 26.86 6.02 25.77
N GLU A 403 25.94 6.40 26.67
CA GLU A 403 25.56 7.82 26.80
C GLU A 403 26.80 8.61 27.24
N PRO A 404 27.10 9.76 26.61
CA PRO A 404 28.17 10.62 27.11
C PRO A 404 27.78 11.11 28.50
N GLU A 405 28.68 10.95 29.47
CA GLU A 405 28.49 11.46 30.83
C GLU A 405 28.04 12.93 30.75
N SER A 406 26.90 13.24 31.36
CA SER A 406 26.45 14.62 31.52
C SER A 406 27.56 15.40 32.22
N PRO A 407 28.00 16.56 31.68
CA PRO A 407 29.02 17.34 32.37
C PRO A 407 28.48 17.68 33.75
N VAL A 408 29.18 17.23 34.78
CA VAL A 408 28.91 17.56 36.17
C VAL A 408 28.86 19.08 36.25
N SER A 409 27.68 19.64 36.54
CA SER A 409 27.54 21.05 36.86
C SER A 409 28.27 21.28 38.19
N VAL A 410 29.49 21.83 38.10
CA VAL A 410 30.26 22.33 39.25
C VAL A 410 29.69 23.65 39.71
#